data_AF-A0A7V7CY49-F1
#
_entry.id   AF-A0A7V7CY49-F1
#
_cell.length_a   1.000
_cell.length_b   1.000
_cell.length_c   1.000
_cell.angle_alpha   90.00
_cell.angle_beta   90.00
_cell.angle_gamma   90.00
#
_symmetry.space_group_name_H-M   'P 1'
#
loop_
_entity.id
_entity.type
_entity.pdbx_description
1 polymer ?
#
loop_
_entity_poly.entity_id
_entity_poly.type
_entity_poly.pdbx_seq_one_letter_code
_entity_poly.pdbx_strand_id
1 'polypeptide(L)'
;MAVKDEQEWFQEFYEGTFLIKGWKHRMQELLQAIPDGERKHVKDLLEGLGQKIGREWARENRLRRINTSALQKWGEDLRSAKRKGASALIEKIRNLDEQVDGIIGSA
;
A
#
# COMPACT_ATOMS: atom_id res chain seq x y z
N MET A 1 -13.20 -25.06 -0.18
CA MET A 1 -12.67 -23.76 0.28
C MET A 1 -13.65 -22.71 -0.20
N ALA A 2 -14.19 -21.88 0.70
CA ALA A 2 -15.05 -20.78 0.29
C ALA A 2 -14.22 -19.84 -0.61
N VAL A 3 -14.77 -19.49 -1.77
CA VAL A 3 -14.18 -18.48 -2.64
C VAL A 3 -14.47 -17.16 -1.96
N LYS A 4 -13.47 -16.59 -1.29
CA LYS A 4 -13.56 -15.21 -0.82
C LYS A 4 -13.82 -14.30 -2.01
N ASP A 5 -14.79 -13.41 -1.90
CA ASP A 5 -15.00 -12.40 -2.91
C ASP A 5 -13.90 -11.31 -2.83
N GLU A 6 -13.83 -10.46 -3.86
CA GLU A 6 -12.84 -9.37 -3.90
C GLU A 6 -12.97 -8.42 -2.70
N GLN A 7 -14.16 -8.30 -2.11
CA GLN A 7 -14.39 -7.43 -0.96
C GLN A 7 -13.75 -7.98 0.31
N GLU A 8 -13.85 -9.29 0.56
CA GLU A 8 -13.17 -9.95 1.67
C GLU A 8 -11.64 -9.85 1.53
N TRP A 9 -11.09 -10.08 0.33
CA TRP A 9 -9.65 -9.90 0.09
C TRP A 9 -9.20 -8.46 0.28
N PHE A 10 -10.00 -7.49 -0.17
CA PHE A 10 -9.74 -6.08 0.03
C PHE A 10 -9.73 -5.71 1.52
N GLN A 11 -10.66 -6.27 2.30
CA GLN A 11 -10.69 -6.09 3.74
C GLN A 11 -9.46 -6.70 4.42
N GLU A 12 -9.05 -7.90 4.03
CA GLU A 12 -7.82 -8.52 4.56
C GLU A 12 -6.56 -7.74 4.20
N PHE A 13 -6.50 -7.10 3.03
CA PHE A 13 -5.39 -6.20 2.70
C PHE A 13 -5.31 -5.01 3.67
N TYR A 14 -6.46 -4.39 4.00
CA TYR A 14 -6.50 -3.21 4.86
C TYR A 14 -6.28 -3.54 6.34
N GLU A 15 -6.97 -4.55 6.86
CA GLU A 15 -6.91 -4.94 8.27
C GLU A 15 -5.69 -5.81 8.57
N GLY A 16 -5.28 -6.63 7.61
CA GLY A 16 -4.28 -7.66 7.79
C GLY A 16 -4.89 -8.96 8.31
N THR A 17 -4.01 -9.86 8.72
CA THR A 17 -4.36 -11.11 9.38
C THR A 17 -3.71 -11.15 10.76
N PHE A 18 -3.99 -12.20 11.53
CA PHE A 18 -3.38 -12.39 12.86
C PHE A 18 -1.83 -12.29 12.85
N LEU A 19 -1.18 -12.71 11.77
CA LEU A 19 0.29 -12.71 11.65
C LEU A 19 0.85 -11.57 10.79
N ILE A 20 0.03 -10.95 9.94
CA ILE A 20 0.48 -9.99 8.93
C ILE A 20 -0.26 -8.68 9.12
N LYS A 21 0.49 -7.62 9.45
CA LYS A 21 -0.04 -6.25 9.54
C LYS A 21 -0.63 -5.80 8.20
N GLY A 22 -1.87 -5.34 8.24
CA GLY A 22 -2.55 -4.74 7.09
C GLY A 22 -2.07 -3.33 6.76
N TRP A 23 -2.63 -2.79 5.68
CA TRP A 23 -2.29 -1.45 5.20
C TRP A 23 -2.55 -0.35 6.23
N LYS A 24 -3.65 -0.43 7.02
CA LYS A 24 -3.95 0.59 8.05
C LYS A 24 -2.83 0.72 9.08
N HIS A 25 -2.36 -0.41 9.58
CA HIS A 25 -1.24 -0.43 10.53
C HIS A 25 0.03 0.11 9.89
N ARG A 26 0.29 -0.23 8.63
CA ARG A 26 1.47 0.27 7.91
C ARG A 26 1.41 1.78 7.72
N MET A 27 0.26 2.34 7.35
CA MET A 27 0.07 3.79 7.25
C MET A 27 0.40 4.49 8.56
N GLN A 28 -0.14 4.00 9.68
CA GLN A 28 0.14 4.58 11.00
C GLN A 28 1.64 4.57 11.32
N GLU A 29 2.34 3.47 11.05
CA GLU A 29 3.78 3.39 11.23
C GLU A 29 4.54 4.39 10.35
N LEU A 30 4.14 4.58 9.09
CA LEU A 30 4.81 5.52 8.18
C LEU A 30 4.58 6.97 8.60
N LEU A 31 3.35 7.33 9.00
CA LEU A 31 2.98 8.68 9.40
C LEU A 31 3.68 9.17 10.67
N GLN A 32 4.20 8.27 11.52
CA GLN A 32 5.01 8.63 12.68
C GLN A 32 6.32 9.33 12.31
N ALA A 33 6.85 9.11 11.10
CA ALA A 33 8.07 9.76 10.63
C ALA A 33 7.79 11.09 9.90
N ILE A 34 6.52 11.48 9.75
CA ILE A 34 6.11 12.67 8.99
C ILE A 34 5.82 13.84 9.96
N PRO A 35 6.40 15.03 9.72
CA PRO A 35 6.08 16.24 10.47
C PRO A 35 4.60 16.59 10.41
N ASP A 36 4.05 17.20 11.46
CA ASP A 36 2.61 17.47 11.56
C ASP A 36 2.07 18.30 10.38
N GLY A 37 2.86 19.25 9.88
CA GLY A 37 2.49 20.10 8.73
C GLY A 37 2.28 19.34 7.42
N GLU A 38 2.93 18.18 7.26
CA GLU A 38 2.83 17.35 6.05
C GLU A 38 1.97 16.10 6.29
N ARG A 39 1.70 15.74 7.55
CA ARG A 39 1.06 14.47 7.93
C ARG A 39 -0.29 14.26 7.25
N LYS A 40 -1.13 15.30 7.15
CA LYS A 40 -2.43 15.20 6.47
C LYS A 40 -2.26 14.85 4.99
N HIS A 41 -1.42 15.60 4.28
CA HIS A 41 -1.16 15.37 2.86
C HIS A 41 -0.60 13.96 2.60
N VAL A 42 0.37 13.52 3.41
CA VAL A 42 0.96 12.18 3.26
C VAL A 42 -0.04 11.08 3.61
N LYS A 43 -0.93 11.32 4.59
CA LYS A 43 -2.02 10.40 4.90
C LYS A 43 -2.94 10.21 3.70
N ASP A 44 -3.36 11.29 3.05
CA ASP A 44 -4.25 11.25 1.89
C ASP A 44 -3.59 10.48 0.72
N LEU A 45 -2.28 10.69 0.48
CA LEU A 45 -1.50 9.92 -0.51
C LEU A 45 -1.49 8.42 -0.20
N LEU A 46 -1.23 8.06 1.06
CA LEU A 46 -1.20 6.66 1.48
C LEU A 46 -2.59 5.99 1.44
N GLU A 47 -3.65 6.73 1.71
CA GLU A 47 -5.03 6.24 1.58
C GLU A 47 -5.37 5.94 0.12
N GLY A 48 -5.05 6.88 -0.79
CA GLY A 48 -5.23 6.71 -2.23
C GLY A 48 -4.42 5.53 -2.77
N LEU A 49 -3.14 5.46 -2.42
CA LEU A 49 -2.26 4.36 -2.81
C LEU A 49 -2.78 3.00 -2.31
N GLY A 50 -3.23 2.94 -1.06
CA GLY A 50 -3.84 1.74 -0.48
C GLY A 50 -5.08 1.30 -1.24
N GLN A 51 -5.92 2.23 -1.68
CA GLN A 51 -7.14 1.91 -2.43
C GLN A 51 -6.80 1.27 -3.77
N LYS A 52 -5.83 1.85 -4.51
CA LYS A 52 -5.38 1.33 -5.80
C LYS A 52 -4.78 -0.07 -5.65
N ILE A 53 -3.81 -0.22 -4.75
CA ILE A 53 -3.12 -1.49 -4.50
C ILE A 53 -4.10 -2.56 -4.04
N GLY A 54 -4.91 -2.24 -3.02
CA GLY A 54 -5.81 -3.20 -2.40
C GLY A 54 -6.84 -3.72 -3.39
N ARG A 55 -7.47 -2.83 -4.18
CA ARG A 55 -8.48 -3.24 -5.18
C ARG A 55 -7.87 -4.14 -6.23
N GLU A 56 -6.70 -3.79 -6.76
CA GLU A 56 -6.04 -4.60 -7.77
C GLU A 56 -5.58 -5.95 -7.22
N TRP A 57 -5.01 -5.99 -6.02
CA TRP A 57 -4.53 -7.22 -5.41
C TRP A 57 -5.65 -8.20 -5.04
N ALA A 58 -6.81 -7.65 -4.67
CA ALA A 58 -8.01 -8.40 -4.30
C ALA A 58 -8.75 -9.03 -5.48
N ARG A 59 -8.44 -8.62 -6.72
CA ARG A 59 -8.99 -9.25 -7.94
C ARG A 59 -8.62 -10.71 -8.03
N GLU A 60 -9.39 -11.44 -8.83
CA GLU A 60 -9.06 -12.82 -9.18
C GLU A 60 -7.59 -12.97 -9.60
N ASN A 61 -6.94 -14.01 -9.11
CA ASN A 61 -5.49 -14.23 -9.30
C ASN A 61 -5.03 -14.21 -10.77
N ARG A 62 -5.91 -14.60 -11.71
CA ARG A 62 -5.60 -14.61 -13.15
C ARG A 62 -5.70 -13.23 -13.80
N LEU A 63 -6.42 -12.30 -13.18
CA LEU A 63 -6.69 -10.96 -13.69
C LEU A 63 -5.82 -9.90 -13.01
N ARG A 64 -5.45 -10.12 -11.74
CA ARG A 64 -4.65 -9.16 -10.99
C ARG A 64 -3.25 -8.99 -11.56
N ARG A 65 -2.80 -7.75 -11.60
CA ARG A 65 -1.43 -7.36 -12.00
C ARG A 65 -0.51 -7.15 -10.80
N ILE A 66 -1.09 -6.85 -9.64
CA ILE A 66 -0.37 -6.70 -8.38
C ILE A 66 -0.49 -8.00 -7.59
N ASN A 67 0.65 -8.64 -7.34
CA ASN A 67 0.74 -9.87 -6.58
C ASN A 67 1.37 -9.63 -5.19
N THR A 68 1.34 -10.66 -4.35
CA THR A 68 1.86 -10.60 -2.98
C THR A 68 3.36 -10.24 -2.92
N SER A 69 4.16 -10.66 -3.90
CA SER A 69 5.59 -10.34 -3.95
C SER A 69 5.83 -8.84 -4.17
N ALA A 70 5.00 -8.17 -4.99
CA ALA A 70 5.02 -6.72 -5.13
C ALA A 70 4.72 -6.03 -3.80
N LEU A 71 3.67 -6.47 -3.08
CA LEU A 71 3.30 -5.93 -1.76
C LEU A 71 4.45 -6.04 -0.74
N GLN A 72 5.11 -7.20 -0.70
CA GLN A 72 6.24 -7.43 0.20
C GLN A 72 7.40 -6.48 -0.12
N LYS A 73 7.79 -6.38 -1.39
CA LYS A 73 8.85 -5.48 -1.86
C LYS A 73 8.54 -4.03 -1.51
N TRP A 74 7.35 -3.54 -1.84
CA TRP A 74 6.92 -2.17 -1.53
C TRP A 74 6.85 -1.90 -0.02
N GLY A 75 6.47 -2.90 0.77
CA GLY A 75 6.51 -2.83 2.22
C GLY A 75 7.92 -2.68 2.82
N GLU A 76 8.92 -3.35 2.25
CA GLU A 76 10.33 -3.17 2.65
C GLU A 76 10.86 -1.81 2.18
N ASP A 77 10.55 -1.44 0.94
CA ASP A 77 10.92 -0.17 0.32
C ASP A 77 10.43 1.05 1.14
N LEU A 78 9.16 1.06 1.55
CA LEU A 78 8.59 2.11 2.40
C LEU A 78 9.24 2.16 3.79
N ARG A 79 9.54 1.00 4.38
CA ARG A 79 10.26 0.94 5.67
C ARG A 79 11.69 1.44 5.55
N SER A 80 12.38 1.10 4.46
CA SER A 80 13.72 1.59 4.16
C SER A 80 13.72 3.11 3.98
N ALA A 81 12.76 3.64 3.23
CA ALA A 81 12.60 5.08 3.04
C ALA A 81 12.25 5.81 4.36
N LYS A 82 11.37 5.24 5.19
CA LYS A 82 11.08 5.76 6.55
C LYS A 82 12.36 5.93 7.38
N ARG A 83 13.28 4.97 7.35
CA ARG A 83 14.57 5.04 8.09
C ARG A 83 15.49 6.14 7.58
N LYS A 84 15.34 6.58 6.32
CA LYS A 84 16.12 7.66 5.72
C LYS A 84 15.56 9.05 6.01
N GLY A 85 14.32 9.14 6.53
CA GLY A 85 13.68 10.39 6.92
C GLY A 85 12.44 10.75 6.09
N ALA A 86 11.75 11.80 6.51
CA ALA A 86 10.46 12.21 5.96
C ALA A 86 10.50 12.48 4.44
N SER A 87 11.48 13.25 3.96
CA SER A 87 11.59 13.59 2.53
C SER A 87 11.77 12.35 1.65
N ALA A 88 12.64 11.42 2.06
CA ALA A 88 12.86 10.17 1.34
C ALA A 88 11.61 9.28 1.35
N LEU A 89 10.86 9.26 2.45
CA LEU A 89 9.60 8.54 2.55
C LEU A 89 8.53 9.12 1.61
N ILE A 90 8.38 10.44 1.58
CA ILE A 90 7.40 11.14 0.72
C ILE A 90 7.71 10.90 -0.76
N GLU A 91 8.97 11.04 -1.15
CA GLU A 91 9.43 10.74 -2.50
C GLU A 91 9.11 9.28 -2.86
N LYS A 92 9.40 8.35 -1.95
CA LYS A 92 9.13 6.93 -2.19
C LYS A 92 7.64 6.61 -2.33
N ILE A 93 6.78 7.27 -1.56
CA ILE A 93 5.31 7.13 -1.69
C ILE A 93 4.84 7.61 -3.07
N ARG A 94 5.33 8.77 -3.54
CA ARG A 94 4.98 9.31 -4.87
C ARG A 94 5.44 8.40 -6.00
N ASN A 95 6.71 7.97 -5.98
CA ASN A 95 7.26 7.07 -6.99
C ASN A 95 6.50 5.72 -7.02
N LEU A 96 6.04 5.25 -5.86
CA LEU A 96 5.25 4.04 -5.77
C LEU A 96 3.83 4.25 -6.34
N ASP A 97 3.21 5.39 -6.08
CA ASP A 97 1.90 5.73 -6.65
C ASP A 97 1.94 5.79 -8.19
N GLU A 98 2.95 6.45 -8.76
CA GLU A 98 3.19 6.48 -10.20
C GLU A 98 3.45 5.07 -10.78
N GLN A 99 4.23 4.25 -10.07
CA GLN A 99 4.47 2.86 -10.48
C GLN A 99 3.17 2.04 -10.49
N VAL A 100 2.33 2.19 -9.46
CA VAL A 100 1.04 1.49 -9.36
C VAL A 100 0.09 1.95 -10.48
N ASP A 101 0.02 3.25 -10.75
CA ASP A 101 -0.77 3.79 -11.85
C ASP A 101 -0.28 3.27 -13.20
N GLY A 102 1.04 3.16 -13.41
CA GLY A 102 1.60 2.53 -14.60
C GLY A 102 1.19 1.07 -14.76
N ILE A 103 1.20 0.28 -13.68
CA ILE A 103 0.81 -1.14 -13.72
C ILE A 103 -0.69 -1.31 -14.02
N ILE A 104 -1.53 -0.52 -13.35
CA ILE A 104 -3.00 -0.63 -13.48
C ILE A 104 -3.47 0.00 -14.80
N GLY A 105 -2.90 1.14 -15.20
CA GLY A 105 -3.27 1.89 -16.40
C GLY A 105 -2.74 1.33 -17.73
N SER A 106 -1.80 0.39 -17.73
CA SER A 106 -1.33 -0.29 -18.94
C SER A 106 -2.33 -1.32 -19.52
N ALA A 107 -3.64 -1.07 -19.37
CA ALA A 107 -4.73 -1.96 -19.81
C ALA A 107 -5.23 -1.62 -21.22
#